data_AF-A0A3D0UTP6-F1
#
_entry.id   AF-A0A3D0UTP6-F1
#
_cell.length_a   1.000
_cell.length_b   1.000
_cell.length_c   1.000
_cell.angle_alpha   90.00
_cell.angle_beta   90.00
_cell.angle_gamma   90.00
#
_symmetry.space_group_name_H-M   'P 1'
#
loop_
_entity.id
_entity.type
_entity.pdbx_description
1 polymer ?
#
loop_
_entity_poly.entity_id
_entity_poly.type
_entity_poly.pdbx_seq_one_letter_code
_entity_poly.pdbx_strand_id
1 'polypeptide(L)'
;MKSLDQVVDVDYTIPGCPPEPPQIWAVLQVVVAALTEGAELPPPGSIVGARTVAVCEECPLEIHEKSIERFYRPYEINPEPGLCLLEQGLVCMGPATAAGCGALCPQVGMGCRGCYGPLPGVEDQGAKMLSAIASVIGAGDPT
;
A
#
# COMPACT_ATOMS: atom_id res chain seq x y z
N MET A 1 -4.38 -6.44 -20.88
CA MET A 1 -2.94 -6.32 -20.59
C MET A 1 -2.56 -7.49 -19.70
N LYS A 2 -1.41 -8.12 -19.90
CA LYS A 2 -0.91 -9.20 -19.04
C LYS A 2 0.26 -8.69 -18.20
N SER A 3 0.37 -9.16 -16.97
CA SER A 3 1.54 -8.92 -16.11
C SER A 3 2.68 -9.90 -16.46
N LEU A 4 3.89 -9.64 -15.98
CA LEU A 4 5.08 -10.41 -16.36
C LEU A 4 5.01 -11.87 -15.87
N ASP A 5 4.51 -12.06 -14.66
CA ASP A 5 4.23 -13.37 -14.02
C ASP A 5 3.16 -14.19 -14.76
N GLN A 6 2.34 -13.57 -15.61
CA GLN A 6 1.36 -14.27 -16.46
C GLN A 6 1.96 -14.78 -17.78
N VAL A 7 3.22 -14.45 -18.06
CA VAL A 7 3.88 -14.77 -19.34
C VAL A 7 5.17 -15.56 -19.12
N VAL A 8 5.90 -15.28 -18.05
CA VAL A 8 7.14 -15.97 -17.68
C VAL A 8 7.16 -16.23 -16.19
N ASP A 9 7.91 -17.25 -15.77
CA ASP A 9 8.15 -17.51 -14.36
C ASP A 9 9.01 -16.38 -13.77
N VAL A 10 8.49 -15.73 -12.73
CA VAL A 10 9.13 -14.60 -12.04
C VAL A 10 9.53 -15.06 -10.65
N ASP A 11 10.83 -15.08 -10.37
CA ASP A 11 11.36 -15.50 -9.07
C ASP A 11 11.11 -14.46 -7.97
N TYR A 12 11.18 -13.17 -8.29
CA TYR A 12 11.11 -12.08 -7.32
C TYR A 12 10.35 -10.89 -7.88
N THR A 13 9.56 -10.22 -7.03
CA THR A 13 8.85 -8.99 -7.41
C THR A 13 9.27 -7.83 -6.53
N ILE A 14 9.55 -6.68 -7.15
CA ILE A 14 9.85 -5.42 -6.46
C ILE A 14 8.70 -4.46 -6.77
N PRO A 15 7.80 -4.20 -5.82
CA PRO A 15 6.62 -3.38 -6.07
C PRO A 15 6.95 -1.89 -6.00
N GLY A 16 6.09 -1.09 -6.64
CA GLY A 16 6.18 0.37 -6.67
C GLY A 16 6.10 0.93 -8.08
N CYS A 17 5.56 2.15 -8.21
CA CYS A 17 5.41 2.86 -9.49
C CYS A 17 5.93 4.30 -9.38
N PRO A 18 7.25 4.52 -9.29
CA PRO A 18 8.32 3.51 -9.22
C PRO A 18 8.57 2.98 -7.79
N PRO A 19 9.36 1.90 -7.62
CA PRO A 19 9.88 1.51 -6.31
C PRO A 19 10.78 2.60 -5.71
N GLU A 20 10.73 2.78 -4.40
CA GLU A 20 11.56 3.77 -3.71
C GLU A 20 13.06 3.40 -3.74
N PRO A 21 13.99 4.36 -3.89
CA PRO A 21 15.42 4.08 -4.01
C PRO A 21 16.01 3.22 -2.89
N PRO A 22 15.64 3.39 -1.59
CA PRO A 22 16.09 2.50 -0.53
C PRO A 22 15.69 1.04 -0.74
N GLN A 23 14.53 0.78 -1.36
CA GLN A 23 14.06 -0.57 -1.63
C GLN A 23 14.84 -1.21 -2.78
N ILE A 24 15.15 -0.44 -3.82
CA ILE A 24 16.02 -0.89 -4.92
C ILE A 24 17.41 -1.24 -4.37
N TRP A 25 17.93 -0.41 -3.47
CA TRP A 25 19.22 -0.67 -2.82
C TRP A 25 19.18 -1.92 -1.94
N ALA A 26 18.12 -2.12 -1.15
CA ALA A 26 17.94 -3.31 -0.33
C ALA A 26 17.97 -4.61 -1.17
N VAL A 27 17.32 -4.60 -2.34
CA VAL A 27 17.35 -5.73 -3.28
C VAL A 27 18.78 -5.98 -3.77
N LEU A 28 19.50 -4.93 -4.16
CA LEU A 28 20.89 -5.05 -4.61
C LEU A 28 21.77 -5.67 -3.52
N GLN A 29 21.59 -5.25 -2.27
CA GLN A 29 22.35 -5.80 -1.14
C GLN A 29 22.09 -7.30 -0.93
N VAL A 30 20.83 -7.74 -1.06
CA VAL A 30 20.48 -9.18 -0.99
C VAL A 30 21.20 -9.96 -2.10
N VAL A 31 21.19 -9.44 -3.33
CA VAL A 31 21.85 -10.09 -4.47
C VAL A 31 23.37 -10.13 -4.28
N VAL A 32 23.99 -9.04 -3.84
CA VAL A 32 25.44 -8.97 -3.61
C VAL A 32 25.84 -9.94 -2.50
N ALA A 33 25.14 -9.95 -1.37
CA ALA A 33 25.42 -10.86 -0.26
C ALA A 33 25.32 -12.35 -0.69
N ALA A 34 24.33 -12.69 -1.52
CA ALA A 34 24.22 -14.04 -2.06
C ALA A 34 25.42 -14.42 -2.95
N LEU A 35 25.91 -13.49 -3.77
CA LEU A 35 27.03 -13.72 -4.69
C LEU A 35 28.40 -13.73 -4.00
N THR A 36 28.62 -12.90 -2.98
CA THR A 36 29.94 -12.72 -2.36
C THR A 36 30.12 -13.51 -1.07
N GLU A 37 29.06 -13.64 -0.27
CA GLU A 37 29.10 -14.25 1.08
C GLU A 37 28.41 -15.61 1.12
N GLY A 38 27.76 -16.03 0.02
CA GLY A 38 26.98 -17.26 -0.04
C GLY A 38 25.72 -17.20 0.82
N ALA A 39 25.19 -16.00 1.06
CA ALA A 39 23.94 -15.81 1.78
C ALA A 39 22.76 -16.48 1.03
N GLU A 40 21.82 -17.05 1.79
CA GLU A 40 20.66 -17.70 1.21
C GLU A 40 19.71 -16.67 0.60
N LEU A 41 19.35 -16.87 -0.67
CA LEU A 41 18.41 -15.98 -1.35
C LEU A 41 17.00 -16.16 -0.77
N PRO A 42 16.17 -15.11 -0.82
CA PRO A 42 14.75 -15.24 -0.50
C PRO A 42 14.11 -16.37 -1.32
N PRO A 43 13.07 -17.05 -0.78
CA PRO A 43 12.37 -18.09 -1.52
C PRO A 43 11.76 -17.50 -2.81
N PRO A 44 11.71 -18.29 -3.91
CA PRO A 44 11.01 -17.87 -5.13
C PRO A 44 9.56 -17.47 -4.86
N GLY A 45 9.06 -16.48 -5.61
CA GLY A 45 7.77 -15.83 -5.41
C GLY A 45 7.76 -14.77 -4.31
N SER A 46 8.89 -14.48 -3.67
CA SER A 46 8.95 -13.46 -2.62
C SER A 46 8.88 -12.03 -3.19
N ILE A 47 8.21 -11.17 -2.42
CA ILE A 47 8.15 -9.73 -2.68
C ILE A 47 9.31 -9.09 -1.91
N VAL A 48 10.24 -8.48 -2.63
CA VAL A 48 11.42 -7.83 -2.06
C VAL A 48 11.22 -6.32 -2.07
N GLY A 49 11.56 -5.66 -0.97
CA GLY A 49 11.42 -4.21 -0.84
C GLY A 49 10.01 -3.72 -0.47
N ALA A 50 9.17 -4.62 0.03
CA ALA A 50 7.90 -4.30 0.66
C ALA A 50 7.76 -5.07 1.98
N ARG A 51 6.90 -4.56 2.86
CA ARG A 51 6.55 -5.20 4.13
C ARG A 51 5.26 -6.00 3.96
N THR A 52 5.04 -6.95 4.86
CA THR A 52 3.84 -7.80 4.88
C THR A 52 2.63 -7.13 5.53
N VAL A 53 2.75 -5.87 5.93
CA VAL A 53 1.73 -5.07 6.60
C VAL A 53 1.23 -3.95 5.71
N ALA A 54 0.13 -3.30 6.08
CA ALA A 54 -0.45 -2.22 5.29
C ALA A 54 0.35 -0.93 5.41
N VAL A 55 0.27 -0.04 4.41
CA VAL A 55 0.86 1.31 4.44
C VAL A 55 0.41 2.09 5.68
N CYS A 56 -0.76 1.79 6.24
CA CYS A 56 -1.24 2.43 7.47
C CYS A 56 -0.28 2.26 8.66
N GLU A 57 0.51 1.19 8.72
CA GLU A 57 1.49 0.95 9.81
C GLU A 57 2.69 1.89 9.78
N GLU A 58 2.99 2.50 8.62
CA GLU A 58 4.06 3.49 8.45
C GLU A 58 3.51 4.90 8.22
N CYS A 59 2.18 5.06 8.19
CA CYS A 59 1.53 6.33 7.97
C CYS A 59 1.58 7.18 9.26
N PRO A 60 2.07 8.43 9.20
CA PRO A 60 2.17 9.27 10.40
C PRO A 60 0.86 9.98 10.76
N LEU A 61 -0.20 9.83 9.96
CA LEU A 61 -1.47 10.49 10.21
C LEU A 61 -2.25 9.77 11.31
N GLU A 62 -2.82 10.54 12.23
CA GLU A 62 -3.57 10.02 13.38
C GLU A 62 -4.95 9.51 12.97
N ILE A 63 -5.32 8.36 13.51
CA ILE A 63 -6.59 7.65 13.27
C ILE A 63 -7.41 7.76 14.55
N HIS A 64 -8.62 8.33 14.46
CA HIS A 64 -9.47 8.61 15.61
C HIS A 64 -10.78 7.81 15.59
N GLU A 65 -11.58 7.97 14.53
CA GLU A 65 -12.93 7.41 14.47
C GLU A 65 -13.25 6.81 13.09
N LYS A 66 -13.71 5.55 13.10
CA LYS A 66 -13.78 4.65 11.94
C LYS A 66 -15.06 4.79 11.11
N SER A 67 -15.78 5.91 11.20
CA SER A 67 -17.04 6.11 10.47
C SER A 67 -16.92 7.24 9.46
N ILE A 68 -17.19 6.94 8.19
CA ILE A 68 -17.14 7.89 7.07
C ILE A 68 -18.57 8.15 6.61
N GLU A 69 -19.05 9.39 6.73
CA GLU A 69 -20.40 9.78 6.29
C GLU A 69 -20.46 9.98 4.77
N ARG A 70 -19.39 10.52 4.18
CA ARG A 70 -19.36 10.91 2.77
C ARG A 70 -17.95 10.85 2.22
N PHE A 71 -17.84 10.43 0.97
CA PHE A 71 -16.60 10.56 0.20
C PHE A 71 -16.58 11.83 -0.65
N TYR A 72 -15.41 12.46 -0.66
CA TYR A 72 -15.09 13.64 -1.45
C TYR A 72 -14.03 13.31 -2.50
N ARG A 73 -14.07 14.06 -3.61
CA ARG A 73 -12.95 14.12 -4.54
C ARG A 73 -11.88 15.05 -3.96
N PRO A 74 -10.60 14.82 -4.24
CA PRO A 74 -9.50 15.60 -3.64
C PRO A 74 -9.57 17.12 -3.86
N TYR A 75 -10.33 17.60 -4.85
CA TYR A 75 -10.51 19.03 -5.12
C TYR A 75 -11.72 19.65 -4.42
N GLU A 76 -12.59 18.85 -3.80
CA GLU A 76 -13.81 19.34 -3.15
C GLU A 76 -13.56 19.84 -1.73
N ILE A 77 -12.49 19.36 -1.08
CA ILE A 77 -12.13 19.72 0.29
C ILE A 77 -10.63 19.95 0.41
N ASN A 78 -10.24 20.74 1.41
CA ASN A 78 -8.85 20.82 1.86
C ASN A 78 -8.73 20.00 3.15
N PRO A 79 -8.03 18.85 3.14
CA PRO A 79 -7.95 18.00 4.32
C PRO A 79 -7.22 18.70 5.46
N GLU A 80 -7.68 18.45 6.68
CA GLU A 80 -7.02 18.85 7.90
C GLU A 80 -5.67 18.12 8.04
N PRO A 81 -4.56 18.86 8.22
CA PRO A 81 -3.24 18.26 8.39
C PRO A 81 -3.16 17.37 9.63
N GLY A 82 -2.40 16.28 9.54
CA GLY A 82 -2.15 15.36 10.66
C GLY A 82 -3.25 14.32 10.90
N LEU A 83 -4.44 14.50 10.34
CA LEU A 83 -5.55 13.55 10.45
C LEU A 83 -5.60 12.57 9.29
N CYS A 84 -6.05 11.34 9.54
CA CYS A 84 -6.22 10.32 8.53
C CYS A 84 -7.09 10.80 7.36
N LEU A 85 -6.53 10.83 6.14
CA LEU A 85 -7.27 11.28 4.95
C LEU A 85 -8.51 10.42 4.66
N LEU A 86 -8.48 9.14 5.01
CA LEU A 86 -9.61 8.24 4.81
C LEU A 86 -10.79 8.60 5.71
N GLU A 87 -10.53 8.91 6.99
CA GLU A 87 -11.56 9.33 7.95
C GLU A 87 -12.20 10.67 7.54
N GLN A 88 -11.42 11.52 6.88
CA GLN A 88 -11.91 12.79 6.30
C GLN A 88 -12.72 12.61 5.00
N GLY A 89 -12.97 11.37 4.57
CA GLY A 89 -13.75 11.07 3.37
C GLY A 89 -12.96 11.13 2.06
N LEU A 90 -11.61 11.16 2.09
CA LEU A 90 -10.81 11.02 0.88
C LEU A 90 -10.46 9.55 0.64
N VAL A 91 -10.75 9.04 -0.56
CA VAL A 91 -10.40 7.67 -0.91
C VAL A 91 -8.88 7.50 -0.87
N CYS A 92 -8.41 6.63 0.05
CA CYS A 92 -7.01 6.35 0.31
C CYS A 92 -6.80 4.83 0.31
N MET A 93 -5.95 4.32 -0.58
CA MET A 93 -5.69 2.87 -0.74
C MET A 93 -4.82 2.27 0.37
N GLY A 94 -4.42 3.06 1.37
CA GLY A 94 -3.46 2.66 2.41
C GLY A 94 -3.77 1.33 3.09
N PRO A 95 -5.04 1.09 3.52
CA PRO A 95 -5.42 -0.16 4.19
C PRO A 95 -5.32 -1.42 3.32
N ALA A 96 -5.30 -1.27 1.99
CA ALA A 96 -5.25 -2.36 1.02
C ALA A 96 -3.91 -2.45 0.29
N THR A 97 -2.90 -1.69 0.71
CA THR A 97 -1.61 -1.60 0.02
C THR A 97 -0.48 -2.04 0.93
N ALA A 98 0.46 -2.84 0.42
CA ALA A 98 1.66 -3.23 1.16
C ALA A 98 2.54 -2.03 1.52
N ALA A 99 3.07 -2.01 2.75
CA ALA A 99 3.98 -0.97 3.24
C ALA A 99 5.39 -1.11 2.64
N GLY A 100 6.24 -0.10 2.85
CA GLY A 100 7.62 -0.06 2.36
C GLY A 100 7.95 1.19 1.55
N CYS A 101 6.95 2.01 1.22
CA CYS A 101 7.15 3.31 0.58
C CYS A 101 7.34 4.45 1.60
N GLY A 102 7.09 4.20 2.88
CA GLY A 102 7.17 5.20 3.94
C GLY A 102 5.95 6.13 4.00
N ALA A 103 4.81 5.73 3.42
CA ALA A 103 3.59 6.53 3.35
C ALA A 103 3.82 8.00 2.90
N LEU A 104 4.58 8.19 1.82
CA LEU A 104 4.94 9.54 1.34
C LEU A 104 3.75 10.35 0.84
N CYS A 105 2.77 9.72 0.18
CA CYS A 105 1.62 10.45 -0.37
C CYS A 105 0.76 11.09 0.73
N PRO A 106 0.34 10.36 1.79
CA PRO A 106 -0.45 10.96 2.87
C PRO A 106 0.24 12.13 3.57
N GLN A 107 1.58 12.11 3.66
CA GLN A 107 2.36 13.20 4.26
C GLN A 107 2.23 14.53 3.49
N VAL A 108 1.90 14.47 2.20
CA VAL A 108 1.66 15.66 1.36
C VAL A 108 0.17 15.89 1.08
N GLY A 109 -0.73 15.30 1.89
CA GLY A 109 -2.18 15.48 1.77
C GLY A 109 -2.82 14.69 0.63
N MET A 110 -2.10 13.73 0.03
CA MET A 110 -2.63 12.88 -1.03
C MET A 110 -2.93 11.48 -0.52
N GLY A 111 -4.15 10.99 -0.74
CA GLY A 111 -4.49 9.59 -0.43
C GLY A 111 -3.56 8.60 -1.16
N CYS A 112 -3.16 7.53 -0.47
CA CYS A 112 -2.37 6.45 -1.06
C CYS A 112 -3.02 5.95 -2.36
N ARG A 113 -2.21 5.73 -3.40
CA ARG A 113 -2.66 5.31 -4.73
C ARG A 113 -2.55 3.81 -4.99
N GLY A 114 -2.02 3.06 -4.03
CA GLY A 114 -1.92 1.60 -4.12
C GLY A 114 -0.79 1.08 -4.99
N CYS A 115 0.21 1.90 -5.32
CA CYS A 115 1.28 1.53 -6.26
C CYS A 115 2.20 0.39 -5.80
N TYR A 116 2.24 0.10 -4.50
CA TYR A 116 3.00 -1.02 -3.94
C TYR A 116 2.25 -2.36 -4.00
N GLY A 117 1.04 -2.37 -4.57
CA GLY A 117 0.25 -3.58 -4.75
C GLY A 117 -0.41 -4.09 -3.47
N PRO A 118 -1.09 -5.25 -3.56
CA PRO A 118 -1.86 -5.83 -2.48
C PRO A 118 -0.96 -6.37 -1.34
N LEU A 119 -1.59 -6.61 -0.19
CA LEU A 119 -0.97 -7.34 0.91
C LEU A 119 -0.71 -8.81 0.54
N PRO A 120 0.24 -9.49 1.21
CA PRO A 120 0.42 -10.92 1.04
C PRO A 120 -0.89 -11.70 1.25
N GLY A 121 -1.22 -12.60 0.33
CA GLY A 121 -2.45 -13.39 0.37
C GLY A 121 -3.71 -12.65 -0.07
N VAL A 122 -3.60 -11.40 -0.54
CA VAL A 122 -4.71 -10.68 -1.18
C VAL A 122 -4.58 -10.76 -2.69
N GLU A 123 -5.52 -11.43 -3.34
CA GLU A 123 -5.53 -11.59 -4.80
C GLU A 123 -5.94 -10.30 -5.53
N ASP A 124 -6.99 -9.63 -5.04
CA ASP A 124 -7.52 -8.41 -5.64
C ASP A 124 -7.46 -7.25 -4.64
N GLN A 125 -6.56 -6.31 -4.92
CA GLN A 125 -6.35 -5.10 -4.13
C GLN A 125 -7.61 -4.24 -4.06
N GLY A 126 -8.33 -4.11 -5.18
CA GLY A 126 -9.55 -3.32 -5.30
C GLY A 126 -10.67 -3.94 -4.47
N ALA A 127 -10.87 -5.24 -4.55
CA ALA A 127 -11.84 -5.96 -3.73
C ALA A 127 -11.53 -5.82 -2.23
N LYS A 128 -10.24 -5.92 -1.85
CA LYS A 128 -9.82 -5.70 -0.46
C LYS A 128 -10.10 -4.27 0.00
N MET A 129 -9.85 -3.27 -0.84
CA MET A 129 -10.15 -1.88 -0.52
C MET A 129 -11.66 -1.63 -0.42
N LEU A 130 -12.46 -2.19 -1.33
CA LEU A 130 -13.91 -2.11 -1.27
C LEU A 130 -14.45 -2.71 0.03
N SER A 131 -13.93 -3.87 0.45
CA SER A 131 -14.27 -4.46 1.74
C SER A 131 -13.90 -3.55 2.91
N ALA A 132 -12.73 -2.90 2.85
CA ALA A 132 -12.31 -1.96 3.89
C ALA A 132 -13.25 -0.75 3.95
N ILE A 133 -13.57 -0.12 2.81
CA ILE A 133 -14.50 1.00 2.72
C ILE A 133 -15.89 0.61 3.23
N ALA A 134 -16.42 -0.54 2.81
CA ALA A 134 -17.73 -1.02 3.23
C ALA A 134 -17.83 -1.23 4.76
N SER A 135 -16.71 -1.54 5.42
CA SER A 135 -16.67 -1.70 6.88
C SER A 135 -16.66 -0.39 7.68
N VAL A 136 -16.36 0.74 7.03
CA VAL A 136 -16.20 2.05 7.68
C VAL A 136 -17.17 3.11 7.17
N ILE A 137 -17.89 2.84 6.07
CA ILE A 137 -19.02 3.69 5.67
C ILE A 137 -20.04 3.67 6.80
N GLY A 138 -20.43 4.84 7.28
CA GLY A 138 -21.57 4.97 8.17
C GLY A 138 -22.79 4.37 7.47
N ALA A 139 -23.22 3.19 7.91
CA ALA A 139 -24.52 2.66 7.54
C ALA A 139 -25.54 3.61 8.18
N GLY A 140 -25.98 4.62 7.43
CA GLY A 140 -27.07 5.49 7.87
C GLY A 140 -28.22 4.63 8.40
N ASP A 141 -28.93 5.12 9.42
CA ASP A 141 -30.04 4.38 10.03
C ASP A 141 -30.96 3.81 8.94
N PRO A 142 -31.33 2.53 8.99
CA PRO A 142 -32.23 1.94 8.01
C PRO A 142 -33.56 2.69 8.09
N THR A 143 -33.80 3.55 7.11
CA THR A 143 -35.06 4.27 6.90
C THR A 143 -36.20 3.31 6.58
#